data_AF-A0A7V4WEW2-F1
#
_entry.id   AF-A0A7V4WEW2-F1
#
_cell.length_a   1.000
_cell.length_b   1.000
_cell.length_c   1.000
_cell.angle_alpha   90.00
_cell.angle_beta   90.00
_cell.angle_gamma   90.00
#
_symmetry.space_group_name_H-M   'P 1'
#
loop_
_entity.id
_entity.type
_entity.pdbx_description
1 polymer ?
#
loop_
_entity_poly.entity_id
_entity_poly.type
_entity_poly.pdbx_seq_one_letter_code
_entity_poly.pdbx_strand_id
1 'polypeptide(L)' 'MIIKTVEFVKSAVKPSQYPEYDLPEIAFAGRSNVGKSSLINTLIQRKNMV' A
#
# COMPACT_ATOMS: atom_id res chain seq x y z
N MET A 1 10.64 -12.97 -3.25
CA MET A 1 10.08 -12.40 -2.00
C MET A 1 8.69 -12.98 -1.81
N ILE A 2 8.38 -13.56 -0.64
CA ILE A 2 7.05 -14.06 -0.32
C ILE A 2 6.52 -13.21 0.83
N ILE A 3 5.39 -12.52 0.62
CA ILE A 3 4.75 -11.70 1.64
C ILE A 3 3.81 -12.57 2.46
N LYS A 4 4.08 -12.69 3.77
CA LYS A 4 3.33 -13.57 4.68
C LYS A 4 2.07 -12.90 5.22
N THR A 5 2.16 -11.60 5.54
CA THR A 5 1.12 -10.83 6.21
C THR A 5 0.91 -9.51 5.51
N VAL A 6 -0.35 -9.10 5.39
CA VAL A 6 -0.76 -7.80 4.84
C VAL A 6 -1.92 -7.32 5.69
N GLU A 7 -1.85 -6.07 6.12
CA GLU A 7 -2.89 -5.42 6.90
C GLU A 7 -3.09 -3.99 6.38
N PHE A 8 -4.35 -3.59 6.26
CA PHE A 8 -4.67 -2.19 6.03
C PHE A 8 -4.58 -1.45 7.37
N VAL A 9 -3.50 -0.69 7.55
CA VAL A 9 -3.24 0.03 8.81
C VAL A 9 -4.17 1.22 8.97
N LYS A 10 -4.18 2.15 7.99
CA LYS A 10 -4.99 3.37 8.05
C LYS A 10 -5.07 4.10 6.71
N SER A 11 -6.10 4.93 6.56
CA SER A 11 -6.14 6.01 5.57
C SER A 11 -5.86 7.34 6.28
N ALA A 12 -4.88 8.09 5.78
CA ALA A 12 -4.48 9.37 6.34
C ALA A 12 -4.85 10.51 5.38
N VAL A 13 -5.64 11.48 5.87
CA VAL A 13 -6.00 12.70 5.14
C VAL A 13 -5.12 13.89 5.52
N LYS A 14 -4.36 13.80 6.61
CA LYS A 14 -3.41 14.81 7.10
C LYS A 14 -2.10 14.16 7.55
N PRO A 15 -0.94 14.87 7.48
CA PRO A 15 0.35 14.32 7.92
C PRO A 15 0.41 13.86 9.37
N SER A 16 -0.31 14.54 10.29
CA SER A 16 -0.41 14.13 11.70
C SER A 16 -1.10 12.77 11.91
N GLN A 17 -1.72 12.22 10.86
CA GLN A 17 -2.31 10.90 10.85
C GLN A 17 -1.39 9.87 10.19
N TYR A 18 -0.14 10.17 9.84
CA TYR A 18 0.76 9.10 9.42
C TYR A 18 1.03 8.15 10.58
N PRO A 19 1.18 6.84 10.32
CA PRO A 19 1.58 5.93 11.37
C PRO A 19 3.04 6.23 11.77
N GLU A 20 3.37 6.01 13.03
CA GLU A 20 4.75 6.09 13.49
C GLU A 20 5.42 4.75 13.24
N TYR A 21 6.30 4.67 12.25
CA TYR A 21 7.08 3.48 11.93
C TYR A 21 8.53 3.83 11.63
N ASP A 22 9.44 2.98 12.09
CA ASP A 22 10.89 3.10 11.88
C ASP A 22 11.41 2.24 10.72
N LEU A 23 10.51 1.74 9.87
CA LEU A 23 10.86 0.90 8.72
C LEU A 23 10.84 1.72 7.43
N PRO A 24 11.66 1.38 6.42
CA PRO A 24 11.59 2.02 5.11
C PRO A 24 10.21 1.86 4.47
N GLU A 25 9.66 2.95 3.95
CA GLU A 25 8.38 2.97 3.25
C GLU A 25 8.55 3.10 1.73
N ILE A 26 7.65 2.46 0.98
CA ILE A 26 7.60 2.55 -0.49
C ILE A 26 6.25 3.16 -0.89
N ALA A 27 6.29 4.32 -1.53
CA ALA A 27 5.11 5.01 -2.04
C ALA A 27 4.81 4.64 -3.50
N PHE A 28 3.53 4.44 -3.82
CA PHE A 28 3.04 4.21 -5.18
C PHE A 28 2.27 5.43 -5.68
N ALA A 29 2.69 6.01 -6.80
CA ALA A 29 2.05 7.18 -7.41
C ALA A 29 1.81 6.97 -8.92
N GLY A 30 0.83 7.68 -9.48
CA GLY A 30 0.50 7.59 -10.91
C GLY A 30 -0.93 8.01 -11.22
N ARG A 31 -1.22 8.24 -12.51
CA ARG A 31 -2.54 8.71 -13.01
C ARG A 31 -3.70 7.83 -12.51
N SER A 32 -4.89 8.42 -12.45
CA SER A 32 -6.11 7.63 -12.16
C SER A 32 -6.25 6.47 -13.16
N ASN A 33 -6.63 5.30 -12.68
CA ASN A 33 -6.81 4.07 -13.47
C ASN A 33 -5.58 3.55 -14.23
N VAL A 34 -4.36 3.99 -13.91
CA VAL A 34 -3.12 3.47 -14.52
C VAL A 34 -2.75 2.03 -14.10
N GLY A 35 -3.51 1.43 -13.17
CA GLY A 35 -3.26 0.07 -12.67
C GLY A 35 -2.47 -0.02 -11.34
N LYS A 36 -2.41 1.06 -10.54
CA LYS A 36 -1.73 1.05 -9.22
C LYS A 36 -2.24 -0.06 -8.30
N SER A 37 -3.56 -0.17 -8.11
CA SER A 37 -4.15 -1.23 -7.28
C SER A 37 -3.83 -2.62 -7.83
N SER A 38 -3.85 -2.81 -9.15
CA SER A 38 -3.48 -4.08 -9.79
C SER A 38 -2.02 -4.45 -9.52
N LEU A 39 -1.10 -3.48 -9.59
CA LEU A 39 0.31 -3.69 -9.27
C LEU A 39 0.50 -4.07 -7.80
N ILE A 40 -0.13 -3.34 -6.87
CA ILE A 40 -0.04 -3.62 -5.43
C ILE A 40 -0.55 -5.03 -5.13
N ASN A 41 -1.75 -5.38 -5.62
CA ASN A 41 -2.35 -6.70 -5.48
C ASN A 41 -1.43 -7.82 -6.04
N THR A 42 -0.75 -7.56 -7.16
CA THR A 42 0.21 -8.51 -7.75
C THR A 42 1.45 -8.69 -6.87
N LEU A 43 2.03 -7.60 -6.36
CA LEU A 43 3.21 -7.65 -5.49
C LEU A 43 2.95 -8.41 -4.19
N ILE A 44 1.78 -8.20 -3.59
CA ILE A 44 1.37 -8.88 -2.35
C ILE A 44 0.76 -10.27 -2.57
N GLN A 45 0.64 -10.71 -3.83
CA GLN A 45 0.03 -11.99 -4.23
C GLN A 45 -1.39 -12.20 -3.66
N ARG A 46 -2.20 -11.13 -3.62
CA ARG A 46 -3.60 -11.16 -3.13
C ARG A 46 -4.52 -10.54 -4.17
N LYS A 47 -5.81 -10.92 -4.16
CA LYS A 47 -6.84 -10.31 -5.02
C LYS A 47 -7.67 -9.33 -4.20
N ASN A 48 -7.98 -8.16 -4.78
CA ASN A 48 -8.94 -7.17 -4.29
C ASN A 48 -8.68 -6.60 -2.88
N MET A 49 -7.42 -6.31 -2.52
CA MET A 49 -7.10 -5.65 -1.23
C MET A 49 -7.07 -4.13 -1.31
N VAL A 50 -6.78 -3.59 -2.51
CA VAL A 50 -6.65 -2.16 -2.83
C VAL A 50 -7.40 -1.87 -4.13
#